data_AF-A0AAV9E8H5-F1
#
_entry.id   AF-A0AAV9E8H5-F1
#
_cell.length_a   1.000
_cell.length_b   1.000
_cell.length_c   1.000
_cell.angle_alpha   90.00
_cell.angle_beta   90.00
_cell.angle_gamma   90.00
#
_symmetry.space_group_name_H-M   'P 1'
#
loop_
_entity.id
_entity.type
_entity.pdbx_description
1 polymer ?
#
loop_
_entity_poly.entity_id
_entity_poly.type
_entity_poly.pdbx_seq_one_letter_code
_entity_poly.pdbx_strand_id
1 'polypeptide(L)'
;MKLRTVLEQNIFDKQFCGSPLVYQWMAELALSMSSGSSDKKEPLGLGKPLIIWPTVEDVRCSLEGYAAGNAVPSPQKNVEKDFLKKYWATWKASHTGRCRAMPHIKTFARYNGQNLAWFLLTSANLSKAAWGALQKNNSQLMIHSYELGVLFMPSVIRDHGHEFSCTNGGGKAQGEHGSSKNLEGRQTKLVTLNWDEHKNVNPSVEVLTLPVPYELPPQPYSPEDVPWSWDRRYSKKDVYGQTWPRHVQLYTSQDT
;
A
#
# COMPACT_ATOMS: atom_id res chain seq x y z
N MET A 1 1.93 4.08 17.55
CA MET A 1 1.95 4.65 16.17
C MET A 1 0.59 5.25 15.87
N LYS A 2 0.51 6.36 15.12
CA LYS A 2 -0.79 7.03 14.81
C LYS A 2 -1.80 6.08 14.14
N LEU A 3 -1.34 5.23 13.22
CA LEU A 3 -2.18 4.22 12.55
C LEU A 3 -2.83 3.25 13.54
N ARG A 4 -2.07 2.74 14.52
CA ARG A 4 -2.58 1.85 15.57
C ARG A 4 -3.75 2.48 16.32
N THR A 5 -3.59 3.73 16.78
CA THR A 5 -4.63 4.45 17.53
C THR A 5 -5.90 4.61 16.70
N VAL A 6 -5.78 4.88 15.40
CA VAL A 6 -6.93 4.95 14.49
C VAL A 6 -7.58 3.57 14.35
N LEU A 7 -6.81 2.53 14.02
CA LEU A 7 -7.35 1.19 13.79
C LEU A 7 -7.97 0.55 15.06
N GLU A 8 -7.40 0.78 16.25
CA GLU A 8 -7.94 0.28 17.53
C GLU A 8 -9.33 0.81 17.87
N GLN A 9 -9.71 1.97 17.33
CA GLN A 9 -11.03 2.58 17.53
C GLN A 9 -12.08 2.07 16.53
N ASN A 10 -11.69 1.24 15.56
CA ASN A 10 -12.56 0.77 14.49
C ASN A 10 -12.99 -0.69 14.67
N ILE A 11 -14.20 -0.96 14.17
CA ILE A 11 -14.81 -2.29 14.12
C ILE A 11 -14.86 -2.72 12.64
N PHE A 12 -14.44 -3.95 12.36
CA PHE A 12 -14.32 -4.49 11.01
C PHE A 12 -15.11 -5.80 10.87
N ASP A 13 -15.49 -6.16 9.65
CA ASP A 13 -16.14 -7.45 9.40
C ASP A 13 -15.26 -8.63 9.86
N LYS A 14 -15.89 -9.69 10.38
CA LYS A 14 -15.20 -10.93 10.80
C LYS A 14 -14.33 -11.55 9.70
N GLN A 15 -14.66 -11.33 8.43
CA GLN A 15 -13.87 -11.80 7.29
C GLN A 15 -12.42 -11.27 7.31
N PHE A 16 -12.14 -10.20 8.05
CA PHE A 16 -10.80 -9.63 8.16
C PHE A 16 -9.97 -10.21 9.32
N CYS A 17 -10.57 -11.01 10.21
CA CYS A 17 -9.83 -11.71 11.26
C CYS A 17 -8.78 -12.66 10.65
N GLY A 18 -7.51 -12.49 10.98
CA GLY A 18 -6.38 -13.25 10.43
C GLY A 18 -6.14 -13.02 8.93
N SER A 19 -6.87 -12.11 8.30
CA SER A 19 -6.76 -11.84 6.86
C SER A 19 -5.36 -11.30 6.50
N PRO A 20 -4.86 -11.58 5.28
CA PRO A 20 -3.54 -11.14 4.86
C PRO A 20 -3.33 -9.63 4.90
N LEU A 21 -2.07 -9.25 5.03
CA LEU A 21 -1.62 -7.87 5.08
C LEU A 21 -0.47 -7.65 4.09
N VAL A 22 -0.48 -6.54 3.36
CA VAL A 22 0.65 -6.16 2.49
C VAL A 22 1.49 -5.10 3.21
N TYR A 23 2.62 -5.53 3.76
CA TYR A 23 3.71 -4.78 4.39
C TYR A 23 4.77 -5.76 4.93
N GLN A 24 5.92 -5.29 5.42
CA GLN A 24 6.73 -6.12 6.34
C GLN A 24 7.72 -5.41 7.29
N TRP A 25 8.10 -6.14 8.33
CA TRP A 25 9.26 -5.97 9.20
C TRP A 25 9.35 -4.68 10.02
N MET A 26 8.57 -4.69 11.11
CA MET A 26 9.01 -4.57 12.49
C MET A 26 7.92 -5.21 13.37
N ALA A 27 8.25 -5.85 14.50
CA ALA A 27 7.23 -6.42 15.39
C ALA A 27 6.18 -5.35 15.78
N GLU A 28 6.64 -4.15 16.10
CA GLU A 28 5.79 -2.99 16.39
C GLU A 28 4.91 -2.56 15.21
N LEU A 29 5.47 -2.54 14.00
CA LEU A 29 4.74 -2.19 12.78
C LEU A 29 3.66 -3.23 12.49
N ALA A 30 4.01 -4.51 12.63
CA ALA A 30 3.07 -5.61 12.44
C ALA A 30 1.93 -5.57 13.45
N LEU A 31 2.22 -5.34 14.73
CA LEU A 31 1.20 -5.16 15.77
C LEU A 31 0.29 -3.98 15.46
N SER A 32 0.88 -2.85 15.06
CA SER A 32 0.13 -1.62 14.74
C SER A 32 -0.79 -1.77 13.52
N MET A 33 -0.34 -2.49 12.49
CA MET A 33 -1.15 -2.76 11.29
C MET A 33 -2.18 -3.87 11.51
N SER A 34 -2.04 -4.67 12.56
CA SER A 34 -2.97 -5.75 12.91
C SER A 34 -4.08 -5.31 13.88
N SER A 35 -4.03 -4.07 14.35
CA SER A 35 -5.00 -3.46 15.26
C SER A 35 -6.41 -3.40 14.70
N GLY A 36 -7.37 -3.18 15.60
CA GLY A 36 -8.81 -3.23 15.32
C GLY A 36 -9.44 -4.53 15.77
N SER A 37 -10.76 -4.52 15.85
CA SER A 37 -11.56 -5.65 16.32
C SER A 37 -12.70 -5.95 15.37
N SER A 38 -13.21 -7.18 15.41
CA SER A 38 -14.44 -7.53 14.73
C SER A 38 -15.69 -7.06 15.48
N ASP A 39 -16.87 -7.18 14.87
CA ASP A 39 -18.17 -6.88 15.51
C ASP A 39 -18.37 -7.60 16.85
N LYS A 40 -17.74 -8.77 17.02
CA LYS A 40 -17.77 -9.56 18.26
C LYS A 40 -16.73 -9.11 19.30
N LYS A 41 -16.07 -7.97 19.08
CA LYS A 41 -14.94 -7.45 19.87
C LYS A 41 -13.73 -8.39 19.90
N GLU A 42 -13.65 -9.37 19.00
CA GLU A 42 -12.47 -10.21 18.84
C GLU A 42 -11.39 -9.42 18.10
N PRO A 43 -10.12 -9.41 18.56
CA PRO A 43 -9.04 -8.75 17.83
C PRO A 43 -8.94 -9.31 16.42
N LEU A 44 -8.72 -8.44 15.42
CA LEU A 44 -8.48 -8.92 14.07
C LEU A 44 -7.22 -9.80 13.98
N GLY A 45 -6.26 -9.60 14.88
CA GLY A 45 -5.06 -10.42 15.01
C GLY A 45 -4.08 -10.25 13.86
N LEU A 46 -2.94 -10.95 13.98
CA LEU A 46 -1.88 -10.93 12.98
C LEU A 46 -2.36 -11.55 11.67
N GLY A 47 -2.25 -10.80 10.58
CA GLY A 47 -2.43 -11.33 9.22
C GLY A 47 -1.17 -12.01 8.70
N LYS A 48 -1.30 -12.83 7.64
CA LYS A 48 -0.14 -13.31 6.86
C LYS A 48 0.49 -12.11 6.13
N PRO A 49 1.70 -11.66 6.47
CA PRO A 49 2.29 -10.49 5.83
C PRO A 49 2.90 -10.87 4.48
N LEU A 50 2.88 -9.94 3.55
CA LEU A 50 3.48 -10.03 2.21
C LEU A 50 4.16 -8.69 1.88
N ILE A 51 5.37 -8.70 1.30
CA ILE A 51 5.95 -7.51 0.65
C ILE A 51 5.90 -7.69 -0.85
N ILE A 52 5.28 -6.72 -1.53
CA ILE A 52 5.46 -6.56 -2.96
C ILE A 52 6.76 -5.79 -3.20
N TRP A 53 7.74 -6.46 -3.80
CA TRP A 53 9.02 -5.87 -4.17
C TRP A 53 9.36 -6.32 -5.59
N PRO A 54 9.83 -5.42 -6.47
CA PRO A 54 10.22 -5.81 -7.82
C PRO A 54 11.36 -6.83 -7.82
N THR A 55 11.23 -7.86 -8.64
CA THR A 55 12.34 -8.77 -8.94
C THR A 55 13.37 -8.08 -9.84
N VAL A 56 14.55 -8.68 -9.96
CA VAL A 56 15.54 -8.28 -10.97
C VAL A 56 14.95 -8.35 -12.38
N GLU A 57 14.10 -9.36 -12.64
CA GLU A 57 13.46 -9.53 -13.94
C GLU A 57 12.38 -8.48 -14.20
N ASP A 58 11.60 -8.11 -13.18
CA ASP A 58 10.61 -7.01 -13.25
C ASP A 58 11.30 -5.71 -13.66
N VAL A 59 12.42 -5.36 -13.02
CA VAL A 59 13.19 -4.16 -13.35
C VAL A 59 13.82 -4.26 -14.73
N ARG A 60 14.48 -5.38 -15.05
CA ARG A 60 15.17 -5.61 -16.33
C ARG A 60 14.22 -5.51 -17.53
N CYS A 61 13.00 -6.03 -17.39
CA CYS A 61 11.96 -6.05 -18.43
C CYS A 61 10.98 -4.86 -18.36
N SER A 62 11.20 -3.93 -17.43
CA SER A 62 10.40 -2.71 -17.31
C SER A 62 10.51 -1.80 -18.53
N LEU A 63 9.64 -0.79 -18.61
CA LEU A 63 9.68 0.24 -19.66
C LEU A 63 11.00 1.03 -19.64
N GLU A 64 11.62 1.20 -18.49
CA GLU A 64 12.87 1.97 -18.32
C GLU A 64 14.11 1.06 -18.20
N GLY A 65 13.94 -0.26 -18.31
CA GLY A 65 15.01 -1.24 -18.08
C GLY A 65 15.65 -1.07 -16.70
N TYR A 66 16.97 -1.26 -16.61
CA TYR A 66 17.66 -1.07 -15.33
C TYR A 66 17.65 0.38 -14.83
N ALA A 67 17.30 1.37 -15.66
CA ALA A 67 17.17 2.76 -15.20
C ALA A 67 16.08 2.89 -14.13
N ALA A 68 14.99 2.11 -14.25
CA ALA A 68 13.89 2.07 -13.29
C ALA A 68 14.35 1.73 -11.88
N GLY A 69 15.41 0.91 -11.76
CA GLY A 69 15.97 0.44 -10.50
C GLY A 69 16.53 1.56 -9.62
N ASN A 70 16.81 2.75 -10.15
CA ASN A 70 17.18 3.93 -9.37
C ASN A 70 16.04 4.39 -8.44
N ALA A 71 14.79 4.17 -8.84
CA ALA A 71 13.60 4.51 -8.06
C ALA A 71 13.18 3.39 -7.08
N VAL A 72 13.93 2.28 -7.02
CA VAL A 72 13.66 1.15 -6.12
C VAL A 72 14.87 0.94 -5.18
N PRO A 73 15.11 1.88 -4.24
CA PRO A 73 16.36 1.92 -3.48
C PRO A 73 16.33 0.95 -2.30
N SER A 74 16.98 -0.20 -2.44
CA SER A 74 17.40 -1.01 -1.28
C SER A 74 18.72 -1.75 -1.57
N PRO A 75 19.71 -1.69 -0.67
CA PRO A 75 20.97 -2.40 -0.85
C PRO A 75 20.78 -3.90 -0.65
N GLN A 76 21.68 -4.69 -1.22
CA GLN A 76 21.64 -6.16 -1.22
C GLN A 76 21.50 -6.71 0.21
N LYS A 77 22.27 -6.17 1.16
CA LYS A 77 22.23 -6.55 2.58
C LYS A 77 20.86 -6.42 3.25
N ASN A 78 19.97 -5.60 2.70
CA ASN A 78 18.64 -5.37 3.24
C ASN A 78 17.61 -6.31 2.61
N VAL A 79 17.70 -6.60 1.32
CA VAL A 79 16.71 -7.43 0.61
C VAL A 79 17.02 -8.93 0.68
N GLU A 80 18.28 -9.32 0.90
CA GLU A 80 18.69 -10.74 0.91
C GLU A 80 18.64 -11.41 2.28
N LYS A 81 18.10 -10.76 3.31
CA LYS A 81 17.98 -11.38 4.63
C LYS A 81 17.09 -12.62 4.54
N ASP A 82 17.58 -13.77 5.01
CA ASP A 82 16.91 -15.07 4.80
C ASP A 82 15.46 -15.10 5.27
N PHE A 83 15.14 -14.43 6.38
CA PHE A 83 13.78 -14.40 6.89
C PHE A 83 12.79 -13.66 5.98
N LEU A 84 13.27 -12.81 5.06
CA LEU A 84 12.45 -12.08 4.09
C LEU A 84 11.90 -12.99 2.98
N LYS A 85 12.62 -14.07 2.66
CA LYS A 85 12.33 -14.96 1.51
C LYS A 85 10.88 -15.44 1.47
N LYS A 86 10.28 -15.73 2.63
CA LYS A 86 8.90 -16.24 2.74
C LYS A 86 7.80 -15.19 2.58
N TYR A 87 8.16 -13.91 2.46
CA TYR A 87 7.22 -12.80 2.41
C TYR A 87 7.22 -12.08 1.06
N TRP A 88 8.22 -12.31 0.20
CA TRP A 88 8.32 -11.65 -1.09
C TRP A 88 7.19 -12.06 -2.03
N ALA A 89 6.62 -11.04 -2.68
CA ALA A 89 5.64 -11.15 -3.73
C ALA A 89 6.03 -10.22 -4.90
N THR A 90 5.74 -10.67 -6.12
CA THR A 90 6.14 -10.01 -7.37
C THR A 90 5.31 -8.76 -7.63
N TRP A 91 5.90 -7.76 -8.30
CA TRP A 91 5.12 -6.63 -8.82
C TRP A 91 4.25 -7.10 -9.99
N LYS A 92 2.93 -7.10 -9.80
CA LYS A 92 1.98 -7.51 -10.83
C LYS A 92 0.77 -6.58 -10.83
N ALA A 93 0.49 -5.99 -11.98
CA ALA A 93 -0.51 -4.93 -12.14
C ALA A 93 -1.20 -5.01 -13.51
N SER A 94 -1.54 -6.23 -13.95
CA SER A 94 -2.03 -6.48 -15.32
C SER A 94 -3.38 -5.80 -15.54
N HIS A 95 -4.23 -5.79 -14.50
CA HIS A 95 -5.54 -5.14 -14.49
C HIS A 95 -5.48 -3.63 -14.73
N THR A 96 -4.33 -2.99 -14.53
CA THR A 96 -4.14 -1.57 -14.84
C THR A 96 -3.12 -1.31 -15.96
N GLY A 97 -2.62 -2.36 -16.61
CA GLY A 97 -1.60 -2.27 -17.66
C GLY A 97 -0.22 -1.80 -17.17
N ARG A 98 0.07 -1.88 -15.86
CA ARG A 98 1.28 -1.29 -15.25
C ARG A 98 2.36 -2.29 -14.84
N CYS A 99 2.30 -3.56 -15.27
CA CYS A 99 3.32 -4.55 -14.93
C CYS A 99 4.75 -4.11 -15.29
N ARG A 100 4.92 -3.37 -16.38
CA ARG A 100 6.24 -2.88 -16.84
C ARG A 100 6.61 -1.49 -16.30
N ALA A 101 5.75 -0.84 -15.51
CA ALA A 101 6.05 0.43 -14.86
C ALA A 101 6.47 0.17 -13.41
N MET A 102 7.74 0.39 -13.07
CA MET A 102 8.24 0.04 -11.73
C MET A 102 7.61 0.92 -10.64
N PRO A 103 7.26 0.33 -9.49
CA PRO A 103 6.57 1.05 -8.44
C PRO A 103 7.51 2.02 -7.72
N HIS A 104 7.19 3.31 -7.80
CA HIS A 104 7.64 4.30 -6.80
C HIS A 104 6.54 4.62 -5.76
N ILE A 105 5.35 4.03 -5.91
CA ILE A 105 4.23 4.15 -4.98
C ILE A 105 4.46 3.29 -3.73
N LYS A 106 4.02 3.76 -2.55
CA LYS A 106 4.08 2.99 -1.29
C LYS A 106 2.68 2.87 -0.73
N THR A 107 2.26 1.63 -0.53
CA THR A 107 0.92 1.35 0.00
C THR A 107 0.99 0.25 1.03
N PHE A 108 0.04 0.27 1.95
CA PHE A 108 -0.16 -0.72 2.97
C PHE A 108 -1.63 -1.09 2.96
N ALA A 109 -1.97 -2.37 3.05
CA ALA A 109 -3.36 -2.80 2.96
C ALA A 109 -3.63 -4.03 3.81
N ARG A 110 -4.85 -4.11 4.35
CA ARG A 110 -5.43 -5.35 4.88
C ARG A 110 -6.59 -5.76 3.99
N TYR A 111 -6.58 -7.01 3.53
CA TYR A 111 -7.53 -7.43 2.51
C TYR A 111 -8.01 -8.87 2.71
N ASN A 112 -9.20 -9.17 2.17
CA ASN A 112 -9.72 -10.53 1.99
C ASN A 112 -10.35 -10.65 0.59
N GLY A 113 -9.69 -11.41 -0.30
CA GLY A 113 -10.02 -11.43 -1.72
C GLY A 113 -9.86 -10.04 -2.33
N GLN A 114 -10.95 -9.47 -2.84
CA GLN A 114 -10.99 -8.10 -3.36
C GLN A 114 -11.56 -7.07 -2.36
N ASN A 115 -11.91 -7.49 -1.14
CA ASN A 115 -12.39 -6.61 -0.09
C ASN A 115 -11.22 -6.04 0.70
N LEU A 116 -11.30 -4.76 1.08
CA LEU A 116 -10.27 -4.05 1.83
C LEU A 116 -10.83 -3.67 3.20
N ALA A 117 -10.13 -4.07 4.27
CA ALA A 117 -10.45 -3.58 5.62
C ALA A 117 -10.03 -2.12 5.74
N TRP A 118 -8.85 -1.81 5.18
CA TRP A 118 -8.30 -0.46 5.06
C TRP A 118 -7.21 -0.46 3.99
N PHE A 119 -6.95 0.72 3.44
CA PHE A 119 -5.89 0.96 2.47
C PHE A 119 -5.17 2.25 2.81
N LEU A 120 -3.85 2.24 2.83
CA LEU A 120 -3.02 3.40 3.12
C LEU A 120 -2.13 3.69 1.91
N LEU A 121 -2.22 4.92 1.39
CA LEU A 121 -1.29 5.47 0.41
C LEU A 121 -0.36 6.46 1.11
N THR A 122 0.95 6.34 0.96
CA THR A 122 1.91 7.15 1.73
C THR A 122 3.23 7.38 0.98
N SER A 123 4.03 8.33 1.44
CA SER A 123 5.45 8.47 1.05
C SER A 123 6.36 7.46 1.77
N ALA A 124 5.91 6.92 2.91
CA ALA A 124 6.71 6.11 3.80
C ALA A 124 7.14 4.77 3.18
N ASN A 125 8.43 4.63 2.89
CA ASN A 125 9.05 3.34 2.60
C ASN A 125 9.04 2.43 3.83
N LEU A 126 9.33 1.15 3.60
CA LEU A 126 9.42 0.14 4.64
C LEU A 126 10.72 0.26 5.46
N SER A 127 10.78 1.26 6.35
CA SER A 127 11.98 1.58 7.13
C SER A 127 11.66 2.09 8.54
N LYS A 128 12.63 1.90 9.46
CA LYS A 128 12.59 2.51 10.80
C LYS A 128 12.60 4.04 10.76
N ALA A 129 13.27 4.64 9.79
CA ALA A 129 13.35 6.09 9.68
C ALA A 129 11.97 6.72 9.41
N ALA A 130 11.19 6.07 8.53
CA ALA A 130 9.84 6.50 8.15
C ALA A 130 8.78 6.16 9.21
N TRP A 131 8.79 4.93 9.74
CA TRP A 131 7.74 4.45 10.65
C TRP A 131 8.03 4.69 12.14
N GLY A 132 9.28 5.01 12.44
CA GLY A 132 9.80 5.17 13.79
C GLY A 132 10.14 3.86 14.48
N ALA A 133 10.95 3.94 15.53
CA ALA A 133 11.31 2.84 16.39
C ALA A 133 11.19 3.25 17.86
N LEU A 134 10.73 2.33 18.70
CA LEU A 134 10.67 2.53 20.15
C LEU A 134 12.08 2.56 20.76
N GLN A 135 12.30 3.50 21.66
CA GLN A 135 13.54 3.75 22.39
C GLN A 135 13.22 4.03 23.86
N LYS A 136 14.27 4.11 24.70
CA LYS A 136 14.16 4.41 26.15
C LYS A 136 13.11 3.54 26.84
N ASN A 137 13.29 2.22 26.80
CA ASN A 137 12.37 1.24 27.38
C ASN A 137 10.91 1.42 26.91
N ASN A 138 10.72 1.59 25.60
CA ASN A 138 9.41 1.77 24.95
C ASN A 138 8.63 3.04 25.33
N SER A 139 9.26 4.00 26.02
CA SER A 139 8.62 5.28 26.39
C SER A 139 8.69 6.34 25.29
N GLN A 140 9.58 6.19 24.32
CA GLN A 140 9.77 7.17 23.24
C GLN A 140 9.68 6.50 21.87
N LEU A 141 8.82 7.02 20.99
CA LEU A 141 8.82 6.68 19.58
C LEU A 141 9.67 7.69 18.81
N MET A 142 10.82 7.26 18.29
CA MET A 142 11.73 8.10 17.53
C MET A 142 11.49 7.91 16.04
N ILE A 143 11.29 9.01 15.29
CA ILE A 143 11.10 9.05 13.83
C ILE A 143 12.17 9.97 13.23
N HIS A 144 12.82 9.56 12.15
CA HIS A 144 13.92 10.31 11.51
C HIS A 144 13.51 11.04 10.22
N SER A 145 12.34 10.73 9.66
CA SER A 145 11.91 11.24 8.35
C SER A 145 10.53 11.89 8.43
N TYR A 146 10.31 12.91 7.61
CA TYR A 146 8.99 13.48 7.39
C TYR A 146 8.26 12.62 6.36
N GLU A 147 7.09 12.13 6.73
CA GLU A 147 6.28 11.26 5.89
C GLU A 147 4.81 11.68 5.99
N LEU A 148 4.07 11.51 4.89
CA LEU A 148 2.65 11.81 4.83
C LEU A 148 1.90 10.74 4.03
N GLY A 149 0.68 10.45 4.46
CA GLY A 149 -0.19 9.52 3.74
C GLY A 149 -1.66 9.73 4.07
N VAL A 150 -2.51 9.08 3.28
CA VAL A 150 -3.97 9.09 3.40
C VAL A 150 -4.45 7.67 3.67
N LEU A 151 -5.20 7.50 4.75
CA LEU A 151 -5.80 6.22 5.14
C LEU A 151 -7.26 6.19 4.71
N PHE A 152 -7.61 5.21 3.89
CA PHE A 152 -8.96 4.89 3.47
C PHE A 152 -9.51 3.80 4.38
N MET A 153 -10.66 4.06 5.00
CA MET A 153 -11.37 3.10 5.85
C MET A 153 -12.87 3.10 5.53
N PRO A 154 -13.56 1.95 5.71
CA PRO A 154 -15.00 1.92 5.79
C PRO A 154 -15.51 2.88 6.86
N SER A 155 -16.63 3.52 6.59
CA SER A 155 -17.33 4.45 7.48
C SER A 155 -18.84 4.42 7.20
N VAL A 156 -19.62 4.96 8.13
CA VAL A 156 -21.04 5.19 7.91
C VAL A 156 -21.20 6.58 7.29
N ILE A 157 -21.54 6.64 6.00
CA ILE A 157 -21.89 7.89 5.34
C ILE A 157 -23.29 8.27 5.82
N ARG A 158 -23.37 9.44 6.46
CA ARG A 158 -24.64 10.11 6.72
C ARG A 158 -24.78 11.15 5.61
N ASP A 159 -25.98 11.29 5.06
CA ASP A 159 -26.33 12.17 3.93
C ASP A 159 -26.23 13.68 4.25
N HIS A 160 -25.37 14.05 5.20
CA HIS A 160 -25.04 15.42 5.50
C HIS A 160 -23.99 15.79 4.46
N GLY A 161 -24.37 16.64 3.50
CA GLY A 161 -23.49 17.10 2.42
C GLY A 161 -22.22 17.73 2.96
N HIS A 162 -21.23 16.90 3.27
CA HIS A 162 -19.92 17.33 3.71
C HIS A 162 -19.13 17.69 2.45
N GLU A 163 -19.34 18.92 1.99
CA GLU A 163 -18.54 19.53 0.96
C GLU A 163 -17.18 19.90 1.54
N PHE A 164 -16.13 19.18 1.13
CA PHE A 164 -14.75 19.56 1.41
C PHE A 164 -14.18 20.23 0.18
N SER A 165 -13.94 21.55 0.26
CA SER A 165 -13.28 22.32 -0.79
C SER A 165 -11.96 22.88 -0.26
N CYS A 166 -10.87 22.62 -0.99
CA CYS A 166 -9.57 23.26 -0.78
C CYS A 166 -9.44 24.60 -1.54
N THR A 167 -10.54 25.12 -2.10
CA THR A 167 -10.54 26.39 -2.84
C THR A 167 -11.55 27.34 -2.23
N ASN A 168 -11.22 28.64 -2.18
CA ASN A 168 -12.03 29.69 -1.54
C ASN A 168 -13.36 30.01 -2.26
N GLY A 169 -13.90 29.11 -3.09
CA GLY A 169 -14.98 29.43 -4.05
C GLY A 169 -16.14 28.43 -4.15
N GLY A 170 -16.44 27.64 -3.12
CA GLY A 170 -17.64 26.78 -3.09
C GLY A 170 -18.87 27.59 -2.66
N GLY A 171 -19.73 27.96 -3.61
CA GLY A 171 -20.98 28.67 -3.35
C GLY A 171 -21.88 27.86 -2.43
N LYS A 172 -22.46 28.52 -1.42
CA LYS A 172 -23.54 27.95 -0.62
C LYS A 172 -24.72 27.60 -1.54
N ALA A 173 -24.85 26.34 -1.92
CA ALA A 173 -26.14 25.83 -2.36
C ALA A 173 -27.06 25.82 -1.12
N GLN A 174 -27.89 26.85 -0.98
CA GLN A 174 -29.01 26.84 -0.05
C GLN A 174 -29.97 25.73 -0.51
N GLY A 175 -29.78 24.52 0.01
CA GLY A 175 -30.81 23.48 -0.03
C GLY A 175 -31.85 23.80 1.03
N GLU A 176 -33.09 24.06 0.59
CA GLU A 176 -34.25 24.30 1.43
C GLU A 176 -34.42 23.21 2.50
N HIS A 177 -34.84 23.63 3.69
CA HIS A 177 -35.20 22.79 4.83
C HIS A 177 -36.35 21.84 4.46
N GLY A 178 -36.01 20.67 3.91
CA GLY A 178 -36.89 19.52 3.78
C GLY A 178 -36.80 18.63 5.03
N SER A 179 -37.94 18.48 5.70
CA SER A 179 -38.26 17.58 6.81
C SER A 179 -37.27 16.44 7.12
N SER A 180 -36.89 16.34 8.39
CA SER A 180 -36.20 15.25 9.08
C SER A 180 -36.76 13.87 8.71
N LYS A 181 -36.24 13.27 7.63
CA LYS A 181 -36.34 11.82 7.43
C LYS A 181 -35.23 11.18 8.25
N ASN A 182 -35.54 10.10 8.97
CA ASN A 182 -34.53 9.22 9.55
C ASN A 182 -33.66 8.69 8.40
N LEU A 183 -32.57 9.38 8.09
CA LEU A 183 -31.61 8.95 7.08
C LEU A 183 -30.74 7.88 7.70
N GLU A 184 -31.12 6.63 7.46
CA GLU A 184 -30.28 5.47 7.74
C GLU A 184 -28.92 5.69 7.06
N GLY A 185 -27.86 5.75 7.86
CA GLY A 185 -26.52 5.92 7.34
C GLY A 185 -26.13 4.71 6.49
N ARG A 186 -25.63 4.94 5.28
CA ARG A 186 -25.15 3.87 4.41
C ARG A 186 -23.76 3.45 4.86
N GLN A 187 -23.58 2.17 5.14
CA GLN A 187 -22.26 1.65 5.48
C GLN A 187 -21.44 1.55 4.21
N THR A 188 -20.25 2.13 4.19
CA THR A 188 -19.36 1.98 3.04
C THR A 188 -18.57 0.69 3.12
N LYS A 189 -18.23 0.17 1.95
CA LYS A 189 -17.39 -1.01 1.80
C LYS A 189 -16.31 -0.73 0.77
N LEU A 190 -15.05 -0.89 1.19
CA LEU A 190 -13.88 -0.65 0.34
C LEU A 190 -13.46 -1.91 -0.38
N VAL A 191 -13.18 -1.79 -1.68
CA VAL A 191 -12.88 -2.91 -2.59
C VAL A 191 -11.90 -2.51 -3.68
N THR A 192 -11.36 -3.49 -4.40
CA THR A 192 -10.49 -3.23 -5.57
C THR A 192 -11.30 -3.09 -6.87
N LEU A 193 -10.63 -2.60 -7.91
CA LEU A 193 -11.14 -2.57 -9.30
C LEU A 193 -11.53 -3.94 -9.86
N ASN A 194 -11.01 -5.04 -9.30
CA ASN A 194 -11.29 -6.40 -9.76
C ASN A 194 -12.43 -7.05 -8.98
N TRP A 195 -13.17 -6.31 -8.16
CA TRP A 195 -14.35 -6.86 -7.50
C TRP A 195 -15.49 -7.02 -8.49
N ASP A 196 -15.98 -8.25 -8.62
CA ASP A 196 -17.24 -8.60 -9.27
C ASP A 196 -18.46 -7.96 -8.59
N GLU A 197 -19.03 -6.95 -9.25
CA GLU A 197 -20.23 -6.22 -8.86
C GLU A 197 -21.50 -7.08 -8.86
N HIS A 198 -21.51 -8.22 -9.57
CA HIS A 198 -22.68 -9.12 -9.64
C HIS A 198 -22.89 -9.94 -8.36
N LYS A 199 -21.98 -9.84 -7.37
CA LYS A 199 -22.20 -10.40 -6.04
C LYS A 199 -23.24 -9.55 -5.31
N ASN A 200 -24.50 -10.01 -5.24
CA ASN A 200 -25.62 -9.41 -4.51
C ASN A 200 -25.18 -8.56 -3.30
N VAL A 201 -25.05 -7.24 -3.52
CA VAL A 201 -24.71 -6.28 -2.47
C VAL A 201 -26.02 -5.84 -1.84
N ASN A 202 -26.07 -5.85 -0.50
CA ASN A 202 -27.18 -5.28 0.24
C ASN A 202 -27.35 -3.80 -0.15
N PRO A 203 -28.55 -3.33 -0.56
CA PRO A 203 -28.78 -1.95 -0.96
C PRO A 203 -28.36 -0.88 0.07
N SER A 204 -28.31 -1.26 1.36
CA SER A 204 -27.86 -0.39 2.46
C SER A 204 -26.34 -0.17 2.51
N VAL A 205 -25.56 -0.88 1.69
CA VAL A 205 -24.10 -0.76 1.60
C VAL A 205 -23.72 0.05 0.37
N GLU A 206 -22.89 1.07 0.58
CA GLU A 206 -22.27 1.83 -0.51
C GLU A 206 -20.90 1.24 -0.84
N VAL A 207 -20.70 0.82 -2.08
CA VAL A 207 -19.44 0.24 -2.53
C VAL A 207 -18.52 1.33 -3.05
N LEU A 208 -17.34 1.45 -2.42
CA LEU A 208 -16.30 2.37 -2.82
C LEU A 208 -15.13 1.59 -3.42
N THR A 209 -14.95 1.74 -4.74
CA THR A 209 -13.90 1.06 -5.48
C THR A 209 -12.59 1.85 -5.45
N LEU A 210 -11.54 1.25 -4.91
CA LEU A 210 -10.20 1.82 -4.82
C LEU A 210 -9.28 1.24 -5.91
N PRO A 211 -8.48 2.10 -6.58
CA PRO A 211 -7.52 1.67 -7.59
C PRO A 211 -6.25 1.10 -6.95
N VAL A 212 -6.36 -0.07 -6.31
CA VAL A 212 -5.19 -0.77 -5.77
C VAL A 212 -4.19 -1.05 -6.92
N PRO A 213 -2.93 -0.59 -6.81
CA PRO A 213 -2.03 -0.50 -7.96
C PRO A 213 -1.41 -1.85 -8.37
N TYR A 214 -1.68 -2.91 -7.61
CA TYR A 214 -1.20 -4.28 -7.84
C TYR A 214 -2.33 -5.29 -7.63
N GLU A 215 -2.15 -6.50 -8.16
CA GLU A 215 -3.10 -7.59 -8.07
C GLU A 215 -3.20 -8.13 -6.63
N LEU A 216 -4.43 -8.41 -6.19
CA LEU A 216 -4.73 -9.13 -4.96
C LEU A 216 -5.36 -10.49 -5.31
N PRO A 217 -4.96 -11.60 -4.65
CA PRO A 217 -3.82 -11.69 -3.73
C PRO A 217 -2.47 -11.52 -4.47
N PRO A 218 -1.44 -10.94 -3.83
CA PRO A 218 -0.12 -10.82 -4.44
C PRO A 218 0.48 -12.20 -4.72
N GLN A 219 1.12 -12.35 -5.88
CA GLN A 219 1.77 -13.59 -6.29
C GLN A 219 3.12 -13.71 -5.56
N PRO A 220 3.36 -14.77 -4.77
CA PRO A 220 4.65 -15.00 -4.12
C PRO A 220 5.78 -15.17 -5.13
N TYR A 221 7.00 -14.85 -4.72
CA TYR A 221 8.21 -15.17 -5.50
C TYR A 221 8.33 -16.67 -5.77
N SER A 222 8.77 -17.00 -6.97
CA SER A 222 9.30 -18.32 -7.34
C SER A 222 10.71 -18.53 -6.74
N PRO A 223 11.20 -19.79 -6.65
CA PRO A 223 12.57 -20.07 -6.20
C PRO A 223 13.66 -19.38 -7.04
N GLU A 224 13.37 -19.06 -8.29
CA GLU A 224 14.28 -18.42 -9.23
C GLU A 224 14.27 -16.90 -9.13
N ASP A 225 13.26 -16.32 -8.47
CA ASP A 225 13.12 -14.87 -8.33
C ASP A 225 14.15 -14.29 -7.37
N VAL A 226 14.80 -13.22 -7.82
CA VAL A 226 15.77 -12.46 -7.05
C VAL A 226 15.21 -11.07 -6.82
N PRO A 227 15.15 -10.56 -5.57
CA PRO A 227 14.70 -9.21 -5.32
C PRO A 227 15.70 -8.20 -5.89
N TRP A 228 15.20 -7.11 -6.49
CA TRP A 228 16.07 -6.04 -6.96
C TRP A 228 16.86 -5.42 -5.80
N SER A 229 18.16 -5.25 -6.00
CA SER A 229 19.02 -4.36 -5.21
C SER A 229 19.88 -3.48 -6.11
N TRP A 230 20.02 -2.21 -5.75
CA TRP A 230 20.69 -1.21 -6.60
C TRP A 230 22.23 -1.32 -6.59
N ASP A 231 22.81 -1.97 -5.58
CA ASP A 231 24.25 -2.11 -5.37
C ASP A 231 24.83 -3.45 -5.88
N ARG A 232 23.98 -4.38 -6.33
CA ARG A 232 24.41 -5.62 -7.00
C ARG A 232 24.70 -5.35 -8.48
N ARG A 233 25.61 -6.12 -9.08
CA ARG A 233 25.87 -6.11 -10.53
C ARG A 233 24.96 -7.12 -11.26
N TYR A 234 24.38 -6.71 -12.39
CA TYR A 234 23.56 -7.56 -13.25
C TYR A 234 24.09 -7.53 -14.69
N SER A 235 24.56 -8.69 -15.18
CA SER A 235 25.20 -8.83 -16.50
C SER A 235 24.23 -9.12 -17.65
N LYS A 236 23.02 -9.62 -17.34
CA LYS A 236 21.98 -9.80 -18.36
C LYS A 236 21.55 -8.45 -18.91
N LYS A 237 21.30 -8.38 -20.21
CA LYS A 237 20.91 -7.15 -20.91
C LYS A 237 19.43 -6.82 -20.63
N ASP A 238 19.12 -5.55 -20.38
CA ASP A 238 17.74 -5.06 -20.29
C ASP A 238 17.13 -4.80 -21.68
N VAL A 239 15.91 -4.25 -21.70
CA VAL A 239 15.18 -3.91 -22.93
C VAL A 239 15.90 -2.88 -23.83
N TYR A 240 16.96 -2.24 -23.34
CA TYR A 240 17.80 -1.28 -24.09
C TYR A 240 19.21 -1.82 -24.38
N GLY A 241 19.48 -3.11 -24.12
CA GLY A 241 20.81 -3.67 -24.32
C GLY A 241 21.84 -3.20 -23.28
N GLN A 242 21.39 -2.71 -22.12
CA GLN A 242 22.25 -2.24 -21.03
C GLN A 242 22.38 -3.29 -19.93
N THR A 243 23.50 -3.25 -19.21
CA THR A 243 23.73 -4.01 -17.97
C THR A 243 23.66 -3.06 -16.78
N TRP A 244 23.69 -3.59 -15.56
CA TRP A 244 23.71 -2.77 -14.35
C TRP A 244 24.97 -3.02 -13.49
N PRO A 245 25.64 -1.96 -12.97
CA PRO A 245 25.33 -0.54 -13.17
C PRO A 245 25.48 -0.12 -14.63
N ARG A 246 24.64 0.83 -15.05
CA ARG A 246 24.67 1.36 -16.42
C ARG A 246 25.99 2.13 -16.63
N HIS A 247 26.58 1.99 -17.81
CA HIS A 247 27.67 2.88 -18.23
C HIS A 247 27.04 4.20 -18.65
N VAL A 248 27.04 5.18 -17.75
CA VAL A 248 26.61 6.53 -18.07
C VAL A 248 27.82 7.26 -18.62
N GLN A 249 27.85 7.50 -19.94
CA GLN A 249 28.74 8.54 -20.47
C GLN A 249 28.20 9.88 -19.97
N LEU A 250 28.90 10.45 -18.99
CA LEU A 250 28.66 11.84 -18.63
C LEU A 250 29.05 12.66 -19.86
N TYR A 251 28.10 13.40 -20.43
CA TYR A 251 28.43 14.48 -21.36
C TYR A 251 29.15 15.53 -20.53
N THR A 252 30.47 15.42 -20.41
CA THR A 252 31.29 16.57 -20.03
C THR A 252 31.14 17.56 -21.17
N SER A 253 30.57 18.73 -20.89
CA SER A 253 30.65 19.88 -21.77
C SER A 253 32.11 20.27 -21.92
N GLN A 254 32.84 19.58 -22.79
CA GLN A 254 34.00 20.14 -23.43
C GLN A 254 33.47 20.82 -24.69
N ASP A 255 33.20 22.12 -24.56
CA ASP A 255 33.26 23.09 -25.65
C ASP A 255 32.96 24.48 -25.06
N THR A 256 34.03 25.15 -24.61
CA THR A 256 34.48 26.50 -25.03
C THR A 256 35.78 26.81 -24.31
#